data_AF-A0AAJ1BRJ4-F1
#
_entry.id   AF-A0AAJ1BRJ4-F1
#
_cell.length_a   1.000
_cell.length_b   1.000
_cell.length_c   1.000
_cell.angle_alpha   90.00
_cell.angle_beta   90.00
_cell.angle_gamma   90.00
#
_symmetry.space_group_name_H-M   'P 1'
#
loop_
_entity.id
_entity.type
_entity.pdbx_description
1 polymer ?
#
loop_
_entity_poly.entity_id
_entity_poly.type
_entity_poly.pdbx_seq_one_letter_code
_entity_poly.pdbx_strand_id
1 'polypeptide(L)'
;GIITNIGQNDFTGWASSADDVVDEYSVDVPADYGISVSVSFDTGEVNFDVALALMPNPASNIIDISQTPSSPETVTSNGTYVGGETVLIEIYANTGEGDYNMTIWIFTLDTDGDGFYDEDEITCGSDPDDASSVPQDTDADGICDVMDYDDDGDGYEDANDSFPLDDTEWEDTDNDGIGNNGDEDDDGDGWTDTEEYQCGSDPLSFNSQPDDYDGDQICDPLDDDDDNDGYLDSEDAFPLDAEEWLDTDGDLIGDNEDIDDDGDGFSDAIEITCGSDPLDANSLPLDTDQDGSCNAVDGDDDNDGYADVTDAFPLDAGEWVDTDGDGTGDNSDVDDDGDGYPDNSDAFPL
;
A
#
# COMPACT_ATOMS: atom_id res chain seq x y z
N GLY A 1 33.56 20.67 -51.19
CA GLY A 1 34.40 20.81 -49.99
C GLY A 1 35.14 22.13 -50.01
N ILE A 2 34.65 23.09 -49.23
CA ILE A 2 35.34 24.34 -48.92
C ILE A 2 35.80 24.27 -47.46
N ILE A 3 36.94 24.90 -47.16
CA ILE A 3 37.50 24.93 -45.80
C ILE A 3 37.07 26.24 -45.16
N THR A 4 36.35 26.15 -44.05
CA THR A 4 35.91 27.28 -43.23
C THR A 4 36.69 27.31 -41.91
N ASN A 5 36.70 28.47 -41.26
CA ASN A 5 37.10 28.63 -39.86
C ASN A 5 35.85 29.02 -39.04
N ILE A 6 35.96 28.96 -37.71
CA ILE A 6 34.95 29.56 -36.82
C ILE A 6 34.82 31.05 -37.13
N GLY A 7 33.60 31.56 -37.13
CA GLY A 7 33.25 32.93 -37.51
C GLY A 7 32.98 33.09 -39.00
N GLN A 8 33.23 34.30 -39.51
CA GLN A 8 32.90 34.70 -40.88
C GLN A 8 33.94 34.20 -41.91
N ASN A 9 33.46 33.61 -43.01
CA ASN A 9 34.26 33.16 -44.15
C ASN A 9 33.62 33.66 -45.46
N ASP A 10 34.39 34.36 -46.30
CA ASP A 10 33.88 34.95 -47.53
C ASP A 10 34.41 34.22 -48.78
N PHE A 11 33.50 33.91 -49.70
CA PHE A 11 33.76 33.21 -50.96
C PHE A 11 33.05 33.91 -52.13
N THR A 12 33.46 33.58 -53.35
CA THR A 12 32.83 34.05 -54.58
C THR A 12 32.61 32.89 -55.52
N GLY A 13 31.52 32.91 -56.27
CA GLY A 13 31.22 31.91 -57.29
C GLY A 13 30.49 32.54 -58.48
N TRP A 14 30.14 31.69 -59.44
CA TRP A 14 29.41 32.08 -60.65
C TRP A 14 28.52 30.92 -61.05
N ALA A 15 27.25 31.19 -61.37
CA ALA A 15 26.29 30.19 -61.81
C ALA A 15 25.42 30.70 -62.98
N SER A 16 24.79 29.79 -63.71
CA SER A 16 23.95 30.09 -64.88
C SER A 16 22.74 29.20 -64.97
N SER A 17 21.57 29.80 -65.03
CA SER A 17 20.28 29.10 -65.22
C SER A 17 20.19 28.26 -66.51
N ALA A 18 21.12 28.42 -67.46
CA ALA A 18 21.16 27.67 -68.71
C ALA A 18 22.20 26.54 -68.73
N ASP A 19 23.39 26.79 -68.18
CA ASP A 19 24.56 25.92 -68.35
C ASP A 19 25.08 25.34 -67.02
N ASP A 20 24.78 25.99 -65.88
CA ASP A 20 25.28 25.64 -64.55
C ASP A 20 24.24 26.00 -63.47
N VAL A 21 23.22 25.15 -63.37
CA VAL A 21 21.97 25.47 -62.65
C VAL A 21 22.09 25.41 -61.13
N VAL A 22 23.09 24.68 -60.61
CA VAL A 22 23.31 24.50 -59.17
C VAL A 22 24.80 24.43 -58.89
N ASP A 23 25.27 25.34 -58.07
CA ASP A 23 26.56 25.20 -57.38
C ASP A 23 26.34 24.47 -56.05
N GLU A 24 27.12 23.43 -55.79
CA GLU A 24 27.09 22.67 -54.54
C GLU A 24 28.42 22.80 -53.80
N TYR A 25 28.35 23.24 -52.55
CA TYR A 25 29.46 23.28 -51.62
C TYR A 25 29.19 22.35 -50.44
N SER A 26 30.27 21.90 -49.80
CA SER A 26 30.19 21.09 -48.58
C SER A 26 31.10 21.70 -47.54
N VAL A 27 30.58 21.81 -46.31
CA VAL A 27 31.24 22.39 -45.15
C VAL A 27 31.14 21.39 -44.01
N ASP A 28 32.27 21.08 -43.38
CA ASP A 28 32.27 20.31 -42.14
C ASP A 28 32.02 21.29 -40.98
N VAL A 29 30.91 21.10 -40.25
CA VAL A 29 30.57 21.93 -39.09
C VAL A 29 31.13 21.23 -37.85
N PRO A 30 31.98 21.89 -37.04
CA PRO A 30 32.48 21.30 -35.80
C PRO A 30 31.33 20.94 -34.84
N ALA A 31 31.55 19.99 -33.93
CA ALA A 31 30.60 19.74 -32.83
C ALA A 31 30.37 21.02 -32.03
N ASP A 32 29.12 21.27 -31.62
CA ASP A 32 28.67 22.44 -30.84
C ASP A 32 28.64 23.77 -31.62
N TYR A 33 28.60 23.70 -32.95
CA TYR A 33 28.48 24.88 -33.81
C TYR A 33 27.28 24.76 -34.76
N GLY A 34 26.69 25.92 -35.06
CA GLY A 34 25.72 26.12 -36.13
C GLY A 34 26.35 26.73 -37.39
N ILE A 35 25.57 26.77 -38.46
CA ILE A 35 25.97 27.39 -39.74
C ILE A 35 24.91 28.38 -40.22
N SER A 36 25.35 29.52 -40.74
CA SER A 36 24.52 30.46 -41.49
C SER A 36 25.22 30.85 -42.77
N VAL A 37 24.47 30.98 -43.85
CA VAL A 37 24.98 31.33 -45.19
C VAL A 37 24.19 32.48 -45.74
N SER A 38 24.89 33.51 -46.21
CA SER A 38 24.32 34.64 -46.93
C SER A 38 24.89 34.71 -48.34
N VAL A 39 24.05 34.81 -49.35
CA VAL A 39 24.46 34.93 -50.76
C VAL A 39 24.00 36.26 -51.32
N SER A 40 24.93 37.06 -51.84
CA SER A 40 24.67 38.38 -52.43
C SER A 40 25.03 38.41 -53.91
N PHE A 41 24.18 39.07 -54.72
CA PHE A 41 24.25 39.08 -56.18
C PHE A 41 23.52 40.31 -56.75
N ASP A 42 23.72 40.59 -58.04
CA ASP A 42 23.02 41.69 -58.73
C ASP A 42 21.63 41.24 -59.20
N THR A 43 20.59 41.65 -58.47
CA THR A 43 19.18 41.34 -58.77
C THR A 43 18.71 41.85 -60.15
N GLY A 44 19.47 42.72 -60.82
CA GLY A 44 19.18 43.17 -62.18
C GLY A 44 19.54 42.16 -63.27
N GLU A 45 20.43 41.22 -62.97
CA GLU A 45 21.01 40.26 -63.93
C GLU A 45 20.66 38.81 -63.57
N VAL A 46 20.59 38.49 -62.27
CA VAL A 46 20.38 37.11 -61.78
C VAL A 46 19.38 37.04 -60.64
N ASN A 47 18.81 35.85 -60.44
CA ASN A 47 18.11 35.44 -59.23
C ASN A 47 18.68 34.10 -58.74
N PHE A 48 19.35 34.13 -57.59
CA PHE A 48 19.86 32.92 -56.94
C PHE A 48 19.01 32.58 -55.72
N ASP A 49 18.67 31.29 -55.59
CA ASP A 49 18.02 30.74 -54.40
C ASP A 49 19.08 29.91 -53.61
N VAL A 50 19.11 29.99 -52.28
CA VAL A 50 20.09 29.26 -51.45
C VAL A 50 19.43 28.27 -50.49
N ALA A 51 20.01 27.07 -50.36
CA ALA A 51 19.56 26.05 -49.42
C ALA A 51 20.72 25.47 -48.59
N LEU A 52 20.41 25.08 -47.36
CA LEU A 52 21.21 24.20 -46.52
C LEU A 52 20.60 22.81 -46.50
N ALA A 53 21.41 21.77 -46.63
CA ALA A 53 20.93 20.40 -46.61
C ALA A 53 21.93 19.40 -46.02
N LEU A 54 21.45 18.23 -45.59
CA LEU A 54 22.29 17.14 -45.08
C LEU A 54 22.44 15.99 -46.10
N MET A 55 23.62 15.38 -46.10
CA MET A 55 23.88 14.12 -46.80
C MET A 55 23.12 12.94 -46.14
N PRO A 56 22.83 11.85 -46.86
CA PRO A 56 23.19 11.54 -48.24
C PRO A 56 22.19 12.01 -49.32
N ASN A 57 21.04 12.60 -48.92
CA ASN A 57 19.97 12.97 -49.85
C ASN A 57 19.54 14.44 -49.64
N PRO A 58 20.32 15.42 -50.15
CA PRO A 58 20.10 16.84 -49.86
C PRO A 58 18.71 17.33 -50.27
N ALA A 59 18.19 16.87 -51.41
CA ALA A 59 16.87 17.24 -51.90
C ALA A 59 15.70 16.80 -51.01
N SER A 60 15.91 15.86 -50.07
CA SER A 60 14.91 15.42 -49.09
C SER A 60 15.27 15.79 -47.66
N ASN A 61 16.47 16.31 -47.43
CA ASN A 61 17.02 16.66 -46.12
C ASN A 61 17.42 18.14 -46.09
N ILE A 62 16.54 19.01 -46.58
CA ILE A 62 16.74 20.47 -46.52
C ILE A 62 16.56 20.90 -45.07
N ILE A 63 17.57 21.59 -44.53
CA ILE A 63 17.54 22.22 -43.21
C ILE A 63 16.79 23.55 -43.31
N ASP A 64 17.19 24.38 -44.27
CA ASP A 64 16.60 25.70 -44.51
C ASP A 64 16.79 26.11 -45.98
N ILE A 65 15.86 26.89 -46.53
CA ILE A 65 15.90 27.34 -47.92
C ILE A 65 15.28 28.74 -48.07
N SER A 66 16.01 29.63 -48.74
CA SER A 66 15.53 30.93 -49.19
C SER A 66 15.26 30.88 -50.70
N GLN A 67 14.07 31.34 -51.11
CA GLN A 67 13.63 31.39 -52.52
C GLN A 67 12.97 32.72 -52.84
N THR A 68 13.72 33.80 -52.63
CA THR A 68 13.25 35.18 -52.74
C THR A 68 13.99 35.90 -53.87
N PRO A 69 13.38 36.88 -54.54
CA PRO A 69 14.08 37.71 -55.52
C PRO A 69 14.97 38.78 -54.86
N SER A 70 15.36 38.59 -53.59
CA SER A 70 16.04 39.59 -52.79
C SER A 70 17.54 39.31 -52.69
N SER A 71 18.31 40.35 -52.39
CA SER A 71 19.74 40.19 -52.17
C SER A 71 20.20 41.08 -50.99
N PRO A 72 20.94 40.52 -50.00
CA PRO A 72 21.33 39.12 -49.91
C PRO A 72 20.17 38.17 -49.56
N GLU A 73 20.28 36.93 -49.99
CA GLU A 73 19.51 35.80 -49.45
C GLU A 73 20.25 35.19 -48.27
N THR A 74 19.53 34.67 -47.26
CA THR A 74 20.15 34.07 -46.07
C THR A 74 19.40 32.84 -45.62
N VAL A 75 20.15 31.82 -45.22
CA VAL A 75 19.69 30.58 -44.60
C VAL A 75 20.53 30.26 -43.37
N THR A 76 19.97 29.54 -42.41
CA THR A 76 20.66 29.14 -41.18
C THR A 76 20.21 27.75 -40.73
N SER A 77 21.01 27.08 -39.91
CA SER A 77 20.62 25.82 -39.27
C SER A 77 19.34 25.94 -38.44
N ASN A 78 18.94 27.14 -38.02
CA ASN A 78 17.60 27.45 -37.49
C ASN A 78 17.15 26.53 -36.34
N GLY A 79 18.01 26.31 -35.34
CA GLY A 79 17.77 25.40 -34.22
C GLY A 79 17.92 23.90 -34.54
N THR A 80 18.26 23.55 -35.79
CA THR A 80 18.62 22.17 -36.14
C THR A 80 20.08 21.93 -35.76
N TYR A 81 20.34 20.95 -34.89
CA TYR A 81 21.71 20.54 -34.57
C TYR A 81 22.39 19.94 -35.80
N VAL A 82 23.48 20.59 -36.22
CA VAL A 82 24.32 20.16 -37.36
C VAL A 82 25.80 20.03 -36.96
N GLY A 83 26.10 20.11 -35.66
CA GLY A 83 27.45 19.98 -35.15
C GLY A 83 28.01 18.58 -35.40
N GLY A 84 29.25 18.50 -35.90
CA GLY A 84 29.92 17.24 -36.23
C GLY A 84 29.52 16.64 -37.59
N GLU A 85 28.58 17.28 -38.30
CA GLU A 85 28.09 16.83 -39.60
C GLU A 85 28.71 17.60 -40.77
N THR A 86 28.61 17.03 -41.98
CA THR A 86 28.90 17.74 -43.23
C THR A 86 27.62 18.34 -43.80
N VAL A 87 27.50 19.67 -43.76
CA VAL A 87 26.38 20.42 -44.32
C VAL A 87 26.68 20.78 -45.79
N LEU A 88 25.69 20.58 -46.65
CA LEU A 88 25.71 21.03 -48.04
C LEU A 88 25.08 22.41 -48.16
N ILE A 89 25.69 23.24 -49.01
CA ILE A 89 25.18 24.54 -49.42
C ILE A 89 24.90 24.44 -50.90
N GLU A 90 23.64 24.61 -51.28
CA GLU A 90 23.21 24.57 -52.67
C GLU A 90 22.78 25.98 -53.11
N ILE A 91 23.38 26.49 -54.18
CA ILE A 91 23.05 27.79 -54.77
C ILE A 91 22.44 27.53 -56.14
N TYR A 92 21.14 27.78 -56.26
CA TYR A 92 20.35 27.51 -57.44
C TYR A 92 20.24 28.76 -58.32
N ALA A 93 20.70 28.66 -59.57
CA ALA A 93 20.50 29.68 -60.60
C ALA A 93 19.09 29.62 -61.18
N ASN A 94 18.15 30.28 -60.52
CA ASN A 94 16.74 30.29 -60.92
C ASN A 94 16.53 31.09 -62.23
N THR A 95 17.16 32.27 -62.35
CA THR A 95 17.17 33.03 -63.61
C THR A 95 18.49 33.77 -63.83
N GLY A 96 18.90 33.92 -65.09
CA GLY A 96 20.07 34.69 -65.47
C GLY A 96 21.39 33.92 -65.34
N GLU A 97 22.50 34.63 -65.44
CA GLU A 97 23.86 34.14 -65.20
C GLU A 97 24.76 35.26 -64.68
N GLY A 98 25.66 34.97 -63.74
CA GLY A 98 26.46 36.02 -63.10
C GLY A 98 27.21 35.57 -61.85
N ASP A 99 28.02 36.48 -61.32
CA ASP A 99 28.80 36.27 -60.10
C ASP A 99 27.94 36.46 -58.84
N TYR A 100 28.27 35.73 -57.76
CA TYR A 100 27.75 35.96 -56.42
C TYR A 100 28.89 36.00 -55.39
N ASN A 101 28.65 36.68 -54.26
CA ASN A 101 29.47 36.58 -53.06
C ASN A 101 28.70 35.80 -52.00
N MET A 102 29.34 34.76 -51.47
CA MET A 102 28.79 33.89 -50.43
C MET A 102 29.57 34.14 -49.14
N THR A 103 28.88 34.47 -48.06
CA THR A 103 29.47 34.55 -46.72
C THR A 103 28.89 33.43 -45.86
N ILE A 104 29.77 32.68 -45.20
CA ILE A 104 29.43 31.58 -44.31
C ILE A 104 29.87 31.95 -42.90
N TRP A 105 28.95 31.88 -41.93
CA TRP A 105 29.25 32.00 -40.52
C TRP A 105 29.14 30.62 -39.85
N ILE A 106 30.22 30.21 -39.19
CA ILE A 106 30.22 29.11 -38.24
C ILE A 106 30.18 29.73 -36.84
N PHE A 107 29.08 29.55 -36.10
CA PHE A 107 28.85 30.19 -34.79
C PHE A 107 28.69 29.13 -33.70
N THR A 108 29.11 29.46 -32.48
CA THR A 108 28.98 28.56 -31.32
C THR A 108 27.50 28.42 -30.93
N LEU A 109 27.10 27.25 -30.46
CA LEU A 109 25.78 27.02 -29.85
C LEU A 109 25.80 27.20 -28.32
N ASP A 110 26.99 27.29 -27.75
CA ASP A 110 27.29 27.51 -26.33
C ASP A 110 28.23 28.73 -26.25
N THR A 111 27.68 29.88 -25.89
CA THR A 111 28.35 31.18 -25.98
C THR A 111 29.40 31.37 -24.88
N ASP A 112 29.16 30.86 -23.68
CA ASP A 112 30.03 31.05 -22.53
C ASP A 112 30.91 29.82 -22.20
N GLY A 113 30.63 28.67 -22.81
CA GLY A 113 31.42 27.46 -22.78
C GLY A 113 31.17 26.58 -21.55
N ASP A 114 30.00 26.67 -20.91
CA ASP A 114 29.68 25.93 -19.69
C ASP A 114 29.09 24.52 -19.93
N GLY A 115 28.75 24.20 -21.18
CA GLY A 115 28.24 22.90 -21.60
C GLY A 115 26.74 22.87 -21.90
N PHE A 116 26.00 23.95 -21.66
CA PHE A 116 24.61 24.10 -22.06
C PHE A 116 24.51 24.93 -23.34
N TYR A 117 23.50 24.63 -24.17
CA TYR A 117 23.28 25.39 -25.39
C TYR A 117 22.45 26.64 -25.10
N ASP A 118 22.79 27.75 -25.75
CA ASP A 118 22.16 29.06 -25.53
C ASP A 118 20.62 29.01 -25.62
N GLU A 119 20.08 28.14 -26.48
CA GLU A 119 18.64 27.98 -26.66
C GLU A 119 17.96 27.23 -25.50
N ASP A 120 18.65 26.23 -24.95
CA ASP A 120 18.19 25.45 -23.82
C ASP A 120 18.26 26.31 -22.55
N GLU A 121 19.37 27.03 -22.36
CA GLU A 121 19.53 27.98 -21.26
C GLU A 121 18.42 29.03 -21.17
N ILE A 122 18.05 29.64 -22.32
CA ILE A 122 16.93 30.58 -22.37
C ILE A 122 15.61 29.90 -21.95
N THR A 123 15.43 28.63 -22.30
CA THR A 123 14.24 27.85 -21.97
C THR A 123 14.20 27.47 -20.49
N CYS A 124 15.35 27.07 -19.94
CA CYS A 124 15.55 26.70 -18.54
C CYS A 124 15.70 27.92 -17.61
N GLY A 125 15.81 29.13 -18.18
CA GLY A 125 15.85 30.39 -17.43
C GLY A 125 17.23 30.81 -16.92
N SER A 126 18.30 30.24 -17.46
CA SER A 126 19.68 30.64 -17.19
C SER A 126 20.18 31.73 -18.16
N ASP A 127 21.40 32.24 -17.99
CA ASP A 127 21.95 33.37 -18.75
C ASP A 127 23.07 32.86 -19.68
N PRO A 128 22.84 32.77 -21.01
CA PRO A 128 23.76 32.13 -21.94
C PRO A 128 25.07 32.89 -22.20
N ASP A 129 25.23 34.05 -21.57
CA ASP A 129 26.47 34.85 -21.61
C ASP A 129 27.28 34.73 -20.29
N ASP A 130 26.81 33.96 -19.30
CA ASP A 130 27.43 33.81 -17.97
C ASP A 130 27.57 32.34 -17.54
N ALA A 131 28.77 31.78 -17.76
CA ALA A 131 29.13 30.37 -17.45
C ALA A 131 29.02 29.97 -15.96
N SER A 132 28.57 30.85 -15.08
CA SER A 132 28.22 30.54 -13.69
C SER A 132 26.72 30.42 -13.44
N SER A 133 25.92 30.74 -14.46
CA SER A 133 24.47 30.63 -14.49
C SER A 133 24.10 29.43 -15.34
N VAL A 134 24.19 28.23 -14.77
CA VAL A 134 23.76 26.99 -15.43
C VAL A 134 22.28 26.70 -15.14
N PRO A 135 21.57 26.00 -16.04
CA PRO A 135 20.29 25.37 -15.75
C PRO A 135 20.34 24.45 -14.52
N GLN A 136 19.19 24.26 -13.87
CA GLN A 136 19.03 23.17 -12.90
C GLN A 136 18.82 21.87 -13.69
N ASP A 137 19.57 20.84 -13.31
CA ASP A 137 19.65 19.53 -13.96
C ASP A 137 19.97 18.55 -12.83
N THR A 138 18.92 17.95 -12.28
CA THR A 138 18.98 17.23 -11.00
C THR A 138 19.67 15.87 -11.13
N ASP A 139 19.45 15.15 -12.22
CA ASP A 139 20.09 13.86 -12.51
C ASP A 139 21.42 13.97 -13.29
N ALA A 140 21.72 15.17 -13.82
CA ALA A 140 22.92 15.49 -14.60
C ALA A 140 23.01 14.75 -15.94
N ASP A 141 21.89 14.47 -16.60
CA ASP A 141 21.85 13.84 -17.94
C ASP A 141 22.11 14.84 -19.10
N GLY A 142 22.07 16.14 -18.80
CA GLY A 142 22.27 17.24 -19.73
C GLY A 142 20.98 17.87 -20.26
N ILE A 143 19.82 17.42 -19.78
CA ILE A 143 18.52 18.08 -19.95
C ILE A 143 18.22 18.78 -18.61
N CYS A 144 17.70 20.00 -18.68
CA CYS A 144 17.34 20.71 -17.45
C CYS A 144 15.98 20.26 -16.93
N ASP A 145 15.73 20.38 -15.63
CA ASP A 145 14.46 20.00 -14.97
C ASP A 145 13.19 20.60 -15.64
N VAL A 146 13.32 21.75 -16.31
CA VAL A 146 12.17 22.38 -17.00
C VAL A 146 11.79 21.64 -18.30
N MET A 147 12.74 20.92 -18.87
CA MET A 147 12.64 20.22 -20.15
C MET A 147 12.70 18.70 -20.00
N ASP A 148 13.12 18.21 -18.84
CA ASP A 148 13.09 16.81 -18.49
C ASP A 148 11.66 16.35 -18.20
N TYR A 149 11.45 15.04 -18.28
CA TYR A 149 10.22 14.37 -17.86
C TYR A 149 10.44 13.49 -16.62
N ASP A 150 11.68 13.32 -16.20
CA ASP A 150 12.17 12.47 -15.10
C ASP A 150 13.37 13.20 -14.48
N ASP A 151 13.09 14.27 -13.74
CA ASP A 151 14.06 15.27 -13.28
C ASP A 151 15.23 14.67 -12.45
N ASP A 152 14.99 13.60 -11.67
CA ASP A 152 15.99 12.92 -10.85
C ASP A 152 16.47 11.56 -11.39
N GLY A 153 15.89 11.11 -12.51
CA GLY A 153 16.36 9.96 -13.27
C GLY A 153 16.12 8.62 -12.58
N ASP A 154 15.15 8.54 -11.67
CA ASP A 154 14.82 7.32 -10.92
C ASP A 154 13.92 6.34 -11.72
N GLY A 155 13.35 6.83 -12.82
CA GLY A 155 12.51 6.09 -13.75
C GLY A 155 11.00 6.32 -13.59
N TYR A 156 10.56 7.21 -12.70
CA TYR A 156 9.19 7.69 -12.56
C TYR A 156 9.07 9.10 -13.16
N GLU A 157 8.09 9.29 -14.06
CA GLU A 157 7.90 10.62 -14.68
C GLU A 157 7.40 11.62 -13.62
N ASP A 158 7.88 12.87 -13.62
CA ASP A 158 7.55 13.92 -12.62
C ASP A 158 6.04 14.10 -12.39
N ALA A 159 5.24 13.79 -13.43
CA ALA A 159 3.78 13.90 -13.37
C ALA A 159 3.12 12.84 -12.48
N ASN A 160 3.81 11.74 -12.20
CA ASN A 160 3.38 10.64 -11.33
C ASN A 160 4.37 10.41 -10.18
N ASP A 161 5.32 11.32 -10.01
CA ASP A 161 6.30 11.30 -8.93
C ASP A 161 5.90 12.31 -7.85
N SER A 162 5.81 11.86 -6.61
CA SER A 162 5.50 12.73 -5.46
C SER A 162 6.71 13.55 -4.99
N PHE A 163 7.92 13.09 -5.31
CA PHE A 163 9.21 13.71 -5.03
C PHE A 163 10.09 13.80 -6.29
N PRO A 164 9.72 14.61 -7.31
CA PRO A 164 10.43 14.65 -8.60
C PRO A 164 11.91 15.09 -8.58
N LEU A 165 12.50 15.36 -7.41
CA LEU A 165 13.88 15.82 -7.29
C LEU A 165 14.68 14.95 -6.31
N ASP A 166 14.16 13.80 -5.93
CA ASP A 166 14.74 12.86 -4.98
C ASP A 166 14.71 11.44 -5.55
N ASP A 167 15.85 11.01 -6.10
CA ASP A 167 16.05 9.72 -6.77
C ASP A 167 15.83 8.48 -5.88
N THR A 168 15.43 8.67 -4.63
CA THR A 168 15.15 7.62 -3.67
C THR A 168 13.68 7.51 -3.27
N GLU A 169 12.80 8.40 -3.72
CA GLU A 169 11.38 8.44 -3.34
C GLU A 169 10.49 8.82 -4.53
N TRP A 170 9.38 8.11 -4.74
CA TRP A 170 8.43 8.42 -5.84
C TRP A 170 6.96 8.39 -5.41
N GLU A 171 6.64 7.75 -4.29
CA GLU A 171 5.28 7.53 -3.80
C GLU A 171 5.16 8.04 -2.36
N ASP A 172 4.04 8.71 -2.05
CA ASP A 172 3.67 9.26 -0.74
C ASP A 172 2.20 8.86 -0.48
N THR A 173 2.01 7.68 0.10
CA THR A 173 0.68 7.05 0.21
C THR A 173 -0.27 7.88 1.09
N ASP A 174 0.20 8.40 2.22
CA ASP A 174 -0.60 9.15 3.18
C ASP A 174 -0.55 10.68 2.98
N ASN A 175 0.35 11.17 2.11
CA ASN A 175 0.58 12.57 1.76
C ASN A 175 1.14 13.41 2.92
N ASP A 176 1.97 12.83 3.78
CA ASP A 176 2.63 13.55 4.89
C ASP A 176 3.91 14.29 4.48
N GLY A 177 4.45 13.98 3.28
CA GLY A 177 5.67 14.55 2.71
C GLY A 177 6.96 13.78 3.01
N ILE A 178 6.86 12.56 3.52
CA ILE A 178 7.91 11.54 3.57
C ILE A 178 7.54 10.48 2.52
N GLY A 179 8.51 10.04 1.72
CA GLY A 179 8.24 9.01 0.72
C GLY A 179 8.27 7.61 1.31
N ASN A 180 7.51 6.70 0.70
CA ASN A 180 7.30 5.35 1.23
C ASN A 180 8.62 4.55 1.42
N ASN A 181 9.72 4.84 0.72
CA ASN A 181 10.97 4.12 0.96
C ASN A 181 11.67 4.56 2.26
N GLY A 182 11.30 5.73 2.79
CA GLY A 182 11.86 6.38 3.97
C GLY A 182 10.86 6.55 5.11
N ASP A 183 9.58 6.29 4.89
CA ASP A 183 8.54 6.22 5.92
C ASP A 183 8.57 4.87 6.66
N GLU A 184 8.09 4.85 7.90
CA GLU A 184 7.88 3.62 8.68
C GLU A 184 6.39 3.27 8.80
N ASP A 185 5.46 4.15 8.39
CA ASP A 185 3.99 4.02 8.43
C ASP A 185 3.40 4.62 7.14
N ASP A 186 3.53 3.90 6.02
CA ASP A 186 3.26 4.41 4.67
C ASP A 186 1.82 4.95 4.51
N ASP A 187 0.82 4.41 5.22
CA ASP A 187 -0.58 4.81 5.10
C ASP A 187 -1.11 5.71 6.24
N GLY A 188 -0.28 5.98 7.24
CA GLY A 188 -0.54 6.90 8.34
C GLY A 188 -1.67 6.45 9.26
N ASP A 189 -1.91 5.16 9.39
CA ASP A 189 -2.99 4.61 10.22
C ASP A 189 -2.59 4.35 11.69
N GLY A 190 -1.29 4.46 11.97
CA GLY A 190 -0.70 4.34 13.29
C GLY A 190 -0.01 3.01 13.58
N TRP A 191 0.00 2.09 12.61
CA TRP A 191 0.80 0.86 12.65
C TRP A 191 1.98 0.98 11.70
N THR A 192 3.17 0.53 12.12
CA THR A 192 4.32 0.57 11.23
C THR A 192 4.25 -0.52 10.16
N ASP A 193 4.83 -0.31 8.98
CA ASP A 193 4.82 -1.32 7.89
C ASP A 193 5.39 -2.67 8.35
N THR A 194 6.33 -2.62 9.30
CA THR A 194 6.94 -3.80 9.89
C THR A 194 5.98 -4.55 10.81
N GLU A 195 5.16 -3.85 11.58
CA GLU A 195 4.11 -4.45 12.41
C GLU A 195 3.02 -5.03 11.52
N GLU A 196 2.54 -4.26 10.55
CA GLU A 196 1.54 -4.70 9.59
C GLU A 196 1.94 -5.93 8.80
N TYR A 197 3.18 -5.99 8.32
CA TYR A 197 3.70 -7.19 7.65
C TYR A 197 3.68 -8.43 8.57
N GLN A 198 3.91 -8.24 9.87
CA GLN A 198 3.88 -9.34 10.84
C GLN A 198 2.45 -9.76 11.19
N CYS A 199 1.53 -8.79 11.28
CA CYS A 199 0.12 -9.00 11.59
C CYS A 199 -0.72 -9.41 10.36
N GLY A 200 -0.16 -9.28 9.16
CA GLY A 200 -0.79 -9.70 7.90
C GLY A 200 -1.74 -8.66 7.29
N SER A 201 -1.58 -7.38 7.64
CA SER A 201 -2.28 -6.26 7.03
C SER A 201 -1.52 -5.65 5.84
N ASP A 202 -2.08 -4.60 5.23
CA ASP A 202 -1.59 -3.99 3.99
C ASP A 202 -1.11 -2.57 4.27
N PRO A 203 0.22 -2.32 4.28
CA PRO A 203 0.78 -1.06 4.75
C PRO A 203 0.54 0.15 3.85
N LEU A 204 -0.11 -0.07 2.72
CA LEU A 204 -0.48 1.00 1.80
C LEU A 204 -1.97 1.36 1.90
N SER A 205 -2.67 0.90 2.94
CA SER A 205 -4.11 0.97 3.03
C SER A 205 -4.60 1.21 4.47
N PHE A 206 -4.85 2.48 4.79
CA PHE A 206 -5.40 2.95 6.08
C PHE A 206 -6.60 2.18 6.66
N ASN A 207 -7.35 1.44 5.83
CA ASN A 207 -8.50 0.64 6.28
C ASN A 207 -8.16 -0.82 6.55
N SER A 208 -6.89 -1.20 6.43
CA SER A 208 -6.38 -2.53 6.65
C SER A 208 -5.56 -2.51 7.93
N GLN A 209 -6.20 -2.25 9.06
CA GLN A 209 -5.50 -2.28 10.35
C GLN A 209 -5.34 -3.73 10.84
N PRO A 210 -4.26 -4.06 11.55
CA PRO A 210 -4.17 -5.27 12.37
C PRO A 210 -5.36 -5.39 13.33
N ASP A 211 -5.78 -6.62 13.61
CA ASP A 211 -6.67 -6.90 14.75
C ASP A 211 -5.86 -6.68 16.04
N ASP A 212 -6.42 -5.91 16.99
CA ASP A 212 -5.84 -5.49 18.28
C ASP A 212 -7.01 -5.37 19.26
N TYR A 213 -7.40 -6.49 19.85
CA TYR A 213 -8.68 -6.63 20.55
C TYR A 213 -8.74 -5.80 21.85
N ASP A 214 -7.63 -5.71 22.57
CA ASP A 214 -7.52 -4.94 23.81
C ASP A 214 -7.04 -3.49 23.60
N GLY A 215 -6.50 -3.16 22.43
CA GLY A 215 -6.04 -1.83 22.06
C GLY A 215 -4.68 -1.44 22.64
N ASP A 216 -3.79 -2.41 22.91
CA ASP A 216 -2.48 -2.16 23.53
C ASP A 216 -1.34 -1.86 22.53
N GLN A 217 -1.64 -1.92 21.21
CA GLN A 217 -0.72 -1.79 20.07
C GLN A 217 0.19 -3.01 19.84
N ILE A 218 -0.24 -4.18 20.30
CA ILE A 218 0.26 -5.47 19.86
C ILE A 218 -0.91 -6.16 19.17
N CYS A 219 -0.73 -6.57 17.92
CA CYS A 219 -1.82 -7.22 17.21
C CYS A 219 -2.04 -8.64 17.74
N ASP A 220 -3.29 -9.11 17.69
CA ASP A 220 -3.69 -10.43 18.22
C ASP A 220 -2.76 -11.58 17.79
N PRO A 221 -2.26 -11.67 16.52
CA PRO A 221 -1.34 -12.75 16.14
C PRO A 221 0.04 -12.74 16.83
N LEU A 222 0.40 -11.64 17.51
CA LEU A 222 1.66 -11.42 18.21
C LEU A 222 1.48 -11.16 19.71
N ASP A 223 0.25 -10.94 20.16
CA ASP A 223 -0.09 -10.92 21.58
C ASP A 223 -0.21 -12.37 22.09
N ASP A 224 0.04 -12.56 23.39
CA ASP A 224 -0.15 -13.84 24.08
C ASP A 224 -1.39 -13.79 25.00
N ASP A 225 -2.08 -12.64 25.13
CA ASP A 225 -3.23 -12.35 26.02
C ASP A 225 -4.14 -11.29 25.35
N ASP A 226 -4.85 -11.68 24.29
CA ASP A 226 -5.55 -10.79 23.35
C ASP A 226 -6.63 -9.89 24.00
N ASP A 227 -7.19 -10.26 25.15
CA ASP A 227 -8.20 -9.49 25.88
C ASP A 227 -7.71 -8.90 27.22
N ASN A 228 -6.46 -9.20 27.57
CA ASN A 228 -5.73 -8.66 28.71
C ASN A 228 -6.41 -8.93 30.07
N ASP A 229 -7.10 -10.07 30.19
CA ASP A 229 -7.75 -10.52 31.43
C ASP A 229 -6.79 -11.18 32.43
N GLY A 230 -5.58 -11.53 31.95
CA GLY A 230 -4.49 -12.13 32.70
C GLY A 230 -4.32 -13.64 32.51
N TYR A 231 -5.08 -14.26 31.62
CA TYR A 231 -4.91 -15.63 31.13
C TYR A 231 -4.37 -15.59 29.70
N LEU A 232 -3.32 -16.38 29.43
CA LEU A 232 -2.74 -16.40 28.08
C LEU A 232 -3.69 -17.11 27.12
N ASP A 233 -3.79 -16.71 25.84
CA ASP A 233 -4.70 -17.30 24.84
C ASP A 233 -4.55 -18.83 24.74
N SER A 234 -3.34 -19.34 25.00
CA SER A 234 -3.05 -20.78 24.98
C SER A 234 -3.63 -21.58 26.16
N GLU A 235 -3.99 -20.89 27.23
CA GLU A 235 -4.61 -21.38 28.46
C GLU A 235 -6.05 -20.85 28.63
N ASP A 236 -6.53 -20.03 27.70
CA ASP A 236 -7.83 -19.38 27.69
C ASP A 236 -8.81 -20.08 26.72
N ALA A 237 -10.01 -20.40 27.20
CA ALA A 237 -11.08 -20.96 26.37
C ALA A 237 -11.76 -19.92 25.47
N PHE A 238 -11.76 -18.65 25.87
CA PHE A 238 -12.31 -17.49 25.17
C PHE A 238 -11.28 -16.34 25.11
N PRO A 239 -10.22 -16.45 24.30
CA PRO A 239 -9.14 -15.46 24.24
C PRO A 239 -9.53 -14.01 23.89
N LEU A 240 -10.79 -13.77 23.53
CA LEU A 240 -11.31 -12.47 23.12
C LEU A 240 -12.47 -12.05 24.03
N ASP A 241 -12.58 -12.56 25.24
CA ASP A 241 -13.64 -12.21 26.17
C ASP A 241 -13.06 -12.10 27.58
N ALA A 242 -12.65 -10.88 27.95
CA ALA A 242 -11.95 -10.63 29.22
C ALA A 242 -12.78 -10.94 30.49
N GLU A 243 -14.03 -11.38 30.32
CA GLU A 243 -14.89 -11.86 31.38
C GLU A 243 -14.98 -13.40 31.48
N GLU A 244 -14.38 -14.17 30.56
CA GLU A 244 -14.48 -15.64 30.49
C GLU A 244 -13.15 -16.28 30.08
N TRP A 245 -12.59 -17.18 30.91
CA TRP A 245 -11.33 -17.87 30.59
C TRP A 245 -11.43 -19.41 30.65
N LEU A 246 -12.53 -19.94 31.19
CA LEU A 246 -12.72 -21.37 31.47
C LEU A 246 -14.04 -21.86 30.86
N ASP A 247 -14.00 -23.05 30.26
CA ASP A 247 -15.13 -23.78 29.67
C ASP A 247 -15.02 -25.23 30.15
N THR A 248 -15.59 -25.51 31.32
CA THR A 248 -15.34 -26.76 32.05
C THR A 248 -15.96 -27.98 31.35
N ASP A 249 -17.13 -27.85 30.72
CA ASP A 249 -17.83 -28.93 30.01
C ASP A 249 -17.58 -28.94 28.48
N GLY A 250 -17.04 -27.86 27.91
CA GLY A 250 -16.71 -27.72 26.50
C GLY A 250 -17.88 -27.34 25.61
N ASP A 251 -18.91 -26.68 26.14
CA ASP A 251 -20.12 -26.29 25.40
C ASP A 251 -20.03 -24.93 24.68
N LEU A 252 -18.93 -24.20 24.89
CA LEU A 252 -18.64 -22.86 24.36
C LEU A 252 -19.39 -21.72 25.06
N ILE A 253 -19.85 -21.93 26.29
CA ILE A 253 -20.28 -20.91 27.24
C ILE A 253 -19.25 -20.92 28.38
N GLY A 254 -18.74 -19.76 28.78
CA GLY A 254 -17.74 -19.70 29.84
C GLY A 254 -18.36 -19.86 31.22
N ASP A 255 -17.62 -20.45 32.16
CA ASP A 255 -18.07 -20.77 33.52
C ASP A 255 -18.61 -19.54 34.30
N ASN A 256 -18.32 -18.28 33.92
CA ASN A 256 -18.90 -17.12 34.61
C ASN A 256 -20.34 -16.79 34.14
N GLU A 257 -20.74 -17.22 32.93
CA GLU A 257 -22.10 -17.05 32.37
C GLU A 257 -22.87 -18.38 32.31
N ASP A 258 -22.19 -19.53 32.26
CA ASP A 258 -22.82 -20.83 32.34
C ASP A 258 -23.47 -21.05 33.72
N ILE A 259 -24.52 -21.86 33.74
CA ILE A 259 -25.29 -22.21 34.92
C ILE A 259 -25.11 -23.67 35.33
N ASP A 260 -24.38 -24.47 34.55
CA ASP A 260 -24.15 -25.91 34.69
C ASP A 260 -22.74 -26.23 34.18
N ASP A 261 -21.72 -25.70 34.88
CA ASP A 261 -20.32 -25.62 34.41
C ASP A 261 -19.71 -26.97 34.00
N ASP A 262 -20.19 -28.10 34.55
CA ASP A 262 -19.70 -29.45 34.22
C ASP A 262 -20.63 -30.27 33.30
N GLY A 263 -21.79 -29.72 32.96
CA GLY A 263 -22.75 -30.29 32.02
C GLY A 263 -23.38 -31.62 32.48
N ASP A 264 -23.43 -31.89 33.79
CA ASP A 264 -24.02 -33.11 34.34
C ASP A 264 -25.57 -33.06 34.42
N GLY A 265 -26.14 -31.86 34.24
CA GLY A 265 -27.57 -31.60 34.24
C GLY A 265 -28.10 -30.98 35.54
N PHE A 266 -27.25 -30.72 36.52
CA PHE A 266 -27.57 -29.97 37.74
C PHE A 266 -26.88 -28.61 37.73
N SER A 267 -27.65 -27.53 37.78
CA SER A 267 -27.04 -26.20 37.81
C SER A 267 -26.14 -25.97 39.03
N ASP A 268 -25.07 -25.18 38.93
CA ASP A 268 -24.11 -24.91 40.02
C ASP A 268 -24.79 -24.41 41.29
N ALA A 269 -25.84 -23.60 41.12
CA ALA A 269 -26.63 -23.09 42.25
C ALA A 269 -27.31 -24.22 43.05
N ILE A 270 -27.79 -25.26 42.36
CA ILE A 270 -28.36 -26.47 42.97
C ILE A 270 -27.24 -27.28 43.60
N GLU A 271 -26.15 -27.49 42.89
CA GLU A 271 -25.03 -28.29 43.38
C GLU A 271 -24.36 -27.74 44.64
N ILE A 272 -24.09 -26.43 44.69
CA ILE A 272 -23.62 -25.74 45.89
C ILE A 272 -24.60 -25.95 47.06
N THR A 273 -25.91 -25.99 46.77
CA THR A 273 -26.95 -26.23 47.78
C THR A 273 -26.98 -27.68 48.23
N CYS A 274 -26.76 -28.63 47.32
CA CYS A 274 -26.80 -30.07 47.54
C CYS A 274 -25.48 -30.67 48.02
N GLY A 275 -24.39 -29.90 47.96
CA GLY A 275 -23.05 -30.29 48.41
C GLY A 275 -22.25 -31.11 47.40
N SER A 276 -22.56 -31.01 46.11
CA SER A 276 -21.70 -31.47 45.01
C SER A 276 -20.70 -30.39 44.56
N ASP A 277 -19.77 -30.77 43.67
CA ASP A 277 -18.73 -29.92 43.11
C ASP A 277 -19.12 -29.54 41.68
N PRO A 278 -19.45 -28.26 41.39
CA PRO A 278 -19.95 -27.84 40.08
C PRO A 278 -19.01 -27.97 38.89
N LEU A 279 -17.76 -28.36 39.15
CA LEU A 279 -16.73 -28.50 38.13
C LEU A 279 -16.34 -29.97 37.90
N ASP A 280 -17.10 -30.93 38.43
CA ASP A 280 -16.84 -32.37 38.27
C ASP A 280 -18.13 -33.12 38.01
N ALA A 281 -18.41 -33.41 36.74
CA ALA A 281 -19.61 -34.10 36.28
C ALA A 281 -19.86 -35.52 36.87
N ASN A 282 -18.92 -36.03 37.68
CA ASN A 282 -19.10 -37.28 38.43
C ASN A 282 -19.56 -37.04 39.88
N SER A 283 -19.59 -35.80 40.33
CA SER A 283 -19.99 -35.37 41.65
C SER A 283 -21.49 -35.08 41.69
N LEU A 284 -22.36 -36.05 41.40
CA LEU A 284 -23.80 -35.79 41.38
C LEU A 284 -24.37 -35.49 42.79
N PRO A 285 -25.34 -34.56 42.92
CA PRO A 285 -26.21 -34.45 44.09
C PRO A 285 -26.85 -35.79 44.50
N LEU A 286 -27.07 -35.99 45.81
CA LEU A 286 -27.87 -37.12 46.27
C LEU A 286 -29.34 -36.87 45.93
N ASP A 287 -29.93 -37.79 45.17
CA ASP A 287 -31.32 -37.77 44.72
C ASP A 287 -31.87 -39.21 44.88
N THR A 288 -32.57 -39.45 45.99
CA THR A 288 -33.02 -40.79 46.42
C THR A 288 -34.11 -41.36 45.51
N ASP A 289 -35.04 -40.52 45.05
CA ASP A 289 -36.18 -40.93 44.22
C ASP A 289 -35.92 -40.76 42.72
N GLN A 290 -34.85 -40.06 42.34
CA GLN A 290 -34.42 -39.75 40.97
C GLN A 290 -35.42 -38.90 40.19
N ASP A 291 -36.10 -37.96 40.86
CA ASP A 291 -37.02 -37.02 40.19
C ASP A 291 -36.36 -35.75 39.63
N GLY A 292 -35.06 -35.56 39.90
CA GLY A 292 -34.27 -34.41 39.49
C GLY A 292 -34.15 -33.32 40.56
N SER A 293 -34.74 -33.52 41.73
CA SER A 293 -34.55 -32.68 42.92
C SER A 293 -33.65 -33.41 43.91
N CYS A 294 -32.53 -32.80 44.29
CA CYS A 294 -31.68 -33.43 45.29
C CYS A 294 -32.39 -33.42 46.67
N ASN A 295 -32.04 -34.38 47.52
CA ASN A 295 -32.61 -34.53 48.87
C ASN A 295 -32.49 -33.27 49.76
N ALA A 296 -31.55 -32.37 49.47
CA ALA A 296 -31.38 -31.14 50.24
C ALA A 296 -32.43 -30.06 49.93
N VAL A 297 -33.08 -30.13 48.76
CA VAL A 297 -34.06 -29.15 48.27
C VAL A 297 -35.41 -29.77 47.91
N ASP A 298 -35.46 -31.09 47.81
CA ASP A 298 -36.70 -31.86 47.78
C ASP A 298 -37.40 -31.80 49.15
N GLY A 299 -38.72 -31.94 49.15
CA GLY A 299 -39.52 -32.02 50.37
C GLY A 299 -40.20 -33.37 50.56
N ASP A 300 -39.96 -34.34 49.68
CA ASP A 300 -40.49 -35.72 49.69
C ASP A 300 -39.43 -36.63 49.03
N ASP A 301 -38.30 -36.81 49.73
CA ASP A 301 -37.05 -37.42 49.28
C ASP A 301 -37.18 -38.84 48.68
N ASP A 302 -38.25 -39.56 48.96
CA ASP A 302 -38.53 -40.91 48.44
C ASP A 302 -39.83 -41.01 47.62
N ASN A 303 -40.55 -39.89 47.48
CA ASN A 303 -41.74 -39.68 46.67
C ASN A 303 -42.90 -40.64 46.98
N ASP A 304 -43.05 -41.00 48.25
CA ASP A 304 -44.13 -41.86 48.72
C ASP A 304 -45.43 -41.07 48.99
N GLY A 305 -45.34 -39.74 48.97
CA GLY A 305 -46.42 -38.79 49.16
C GLY A 305 -46.50 -38.19 50.56
N TYR A 306 -45.56 -38.49 51.45
CA TYR A 306 -45.41 -37.92 52.78
C TYR A 306 -44.15 -37.04 52.83
N ALA A 307 -44.35 -35.75 53.07
CA ALA A 307 -43.23 -34.81 53.10
C ALA A 307 -42.23 -35.14 54.23
N ASP A 308 -40.92 -34.98 53.99
CA ASP A 308 -39.82 -35.36 54.90
C ASP A 308 -39.99 -34.80 56.31
N VAL A 309 -40.54 -33.59 56.42
CA VAL A 309 -40.78 -32.91 57.70
C VAL A 309 -41.80 -33.62 58.60
N THR A 310 -42.60 -34.51 58.01
CA THR A 310 -43.63 -35.31 58.66
C THR A 310 -43.40 -36.81 58.53
N ASP A 311 -42.43 -37.22 57.72
CA ASP A 311 -42.08 -38.60 57.48
C ASP A 311 -41.09 -39.12 58.55
N ALA A 312 -41.39 -40.26 59.16
CA ALA A 312 -40.49 -40.92 60.11
C ALA A 312 -39.28 -41.58 59.44
N PHE A 313 -39.40 -41.95 58.16
CA PHE A 313 -38.40 -42.57 57.31
C PHE A 313 -38.30 -41.87 55.94
N PRO A 314 -37.83 -40.61 55.86
CA PRO A 314 -37.85 -39.80 54.63
C PRO A 314 -37.10 -40.38 53.41
N LEU A 315 -36.39 -41.49 53.54
CA LEU A 315 -35.58 -42.09 52.46
C LEU A 315 -36.06 -43.51 52.10
N ASP A 316 -37.19 -43.95 52.64
CA ASP A 316 -37.75 -45.27 52.44
C ASP A 316 -39.23 -45.18 52.08
N ALA A 317 -39.51 -45.17 50.77
CA ALA A 317 -40.86 -45.05 50.22
C ALA A 317 -41.86 -46.15 50.64
N GLY A 318 -41.40 -47.13 51.44
CA GLY A 318 -42.22 -48.15 52.04
C GLY A 318 -42.73 -47.82 53.45
N GLU A 319 -42.25 -46.78 54.12
CA GLU A 319 -42.51 -46.49 55.53
C GLU A 319 -42.62 -44.97 55.79
N TRP A 320 -43.65 -44.52 56.50
CA TRP A 320 -43.85 -43.08 56.78
C TRP A 320 -44.23 -42.76 58.24
N VAL A 321 -44.64 -43.77 59.02
CA VAL A 321 -45.05 -43.64 60.43
C VAL A 321 -44.30 -44.68 61.26
N ASP A 322 -43.88 -44.26 62.46
CA ASP A 322 -43.31 -45.10 63.53
C ASP A 322 -44.10 -44.78 64.81
N THR A 323 -45.14 -45.56 65.09
CA THR A 323 -46.12 -45.24 66.14
C THR A 323 -45.53 -45.38 67.56
N ASP A 324 -44.64 -46.35 67.80
CA ASP A 324 -44.02 -46.59 69.11
C ASP A 324 -42.60 -46.02 69.27
N GLY A 325 -41.97 -45.59 68.17
CA GLY A 325 -40.65 -44.95 68.13
C GLY A 325 -39.49 -45.94 68.20
N ASP A 326 -39.67 -47.21 67.81
CA ASP A 326 -38.63 -48.24 67.88
C ASP A 326 -37.64 -48.21 66.70
N GLY A 327 -37.95 -47.44 65.66
CA GLY A 327 -37.14 -47.29 64.44
C GLY A 327 -37.49 -48.28 63.32
N THR A 328 -38.60 -49.03 63.44
CA THR A 328 -39.24 -49.81 62.39
C THR A 328 -40.55 -49.13 62.02
N GLY A 329 -40.85 -48.94 60.73
CA GLY A 329 -42.11 -48.32 60.34
C GLY A 329 -43.30 -49.27 60.42
N ASP A 330 -44.49 -48.71 60.66
CA ASP A 330 -45.75 -49.43 60.86
C ASP A 330 -46.12 -50.38 59.68
N ASN A 331 -45.60 -50.20 58.45
CA ASN A 331 -45.89 -51.15 57.36
C ASN A 331 -45.08 -52.45 57.47
N SER A 332 -43.93 -52.41 58.14
CA SER A 332 -43.03 -53.55 58.37
C SER A 332 -43.00 -54.04 59.81
N ASP A 333 -43.43 -53.21 60.76
CA ASP A 333 -43.58 -53.59 62.16
C ASP A 333 -44.73 -54.59 62.33
N VAL A 334 -44.68 -55.34 63.42
CA VAL A 334 -45.65 -56.37 63.80
C VAL A 334 -46.32 -56.06 65.13
N ASP A 335 -45.98 -54.94 65.79
CA ASP A 335 -46.43 -54.48 67.10
C ASP A 335 -46.44 -52.93 67.15
N ASP A 336 -47.19 -52.27 66.24
CA ASP A 336 -47.02 -50.84 65.92
C ASP A 336 -47.15 -49.89 67.13
N ASP A 337 -47.89 -50.25 68.19
CA ASP A 337 -48.06 -49.43 69.41
C ASP A 337 -47.10 -49.77 70.56
N GLY A 338 -46.24 -50.78 70.36
CA GLY A 338 -45.22 -51.23 71.30
C GLY A 338 -45.77 -51.76 72.63
N ASP A 339 -47.04 -52.16 72.71
CA ASP A 339 -47.68 -52.63 73.94
C ASP A 339 -47.36 -54.11 74.28
N GLY A 340 -46.71 -54.82 73.34
CA GLY A 340 -46.26 -56.20 73.46
C GLY A 340 -47.25 -57.23 72.92
N TYR A 341 -48.26 -56.81 72.15
CA TYR A 341 -49.24 -57.67 71.49
C TYR A 341 -49.25 -57.43 69.97
N PRO A 342 -48.85 -58.43 69.15
CA PRO A 342 -48.75 -58.22 67.71
C PRO A 342 -50.05 -57.78 67.04
N ASP A 343 -50.01 -56.90 66.01
CA ASP A 343 -51.18 -56.22 65.42
C ASP A 343 -52.28 -57.18 64.98
N ASN A 344 -51.88 -58.34 64.46
CA ASN A 344 -52.81 -59.39 64.01
C ASN A 344 -53.64 -60.01 65.14
N SER A 345 -53.26 -59.74 66.39
CA SER A 345 -53.82 -60.26 67.63
C SER A 345 -54.24 -59.15 68.59
N ASP A 346 -54.11 -57.88 68.20
CA ASP A 346 -54.46 -56.73 69.04
C ASP A 346 -55.76 -56.02 68.58
N ALA A 347 -56.51 -55.51 69.55
CA ALA A 347 -57.79 -54.85 69.34
C ALA A 347 -57.64 -53.35 69.05
N PHE A 348 -56.48 -52.76 69.36
CA PHE A 348 -56.15 -51.36 69.17
C PHE A 348 -54.70 -51.22 68.69
N PRO A 349 -54.37 -51.68 67.46
CA PRO A 349 -52.98 -51.85 67.04
C PRO A 349 -52.18 -50.56 66.84
N LEU A 350 -52.70 -49.38 67.24
CA LEU A 350 -52.12 -48.05 67.07
C LEU A 350 -52.40 -47.18 68.31
#